data_AF-A0A8S2SWU2-F1
#
_entry.id   AF-A0A8S2SWU2-F1
#
_cell.length_a   1.000
_cell.length_b   1.000
_cell.length_c   1.000
_cell.angle_alpha   90.00
_cell.angle_beta   90.00
_cell.angle_gamma   90.00
#
_symmetry.space_group_name_H-M   'P 1'
#
loop_
_entity.id
_entity.type
_entity.pdbx_description
1 polymer ?
#
loop_
_entity_poly.entity_id
_entity_poly.type
_entity_poly.pdbx_seq_one_letter_code
_entity_poly.pdbx_strand_id
1 'polypeptide(L)'
;EFIHIKNLTKTYSNIDLCDVKNLPIIGDVSTYMPGKIWRFIPTLDPFVDYVSSRDVDSPLTTREQVAVQQFLTSGKLFHVIRDHPMHGVPILGGLWTTANGKNRVFILKLFKVLLNQEKIRNYPKTHDQTFLEKLIWPHISSFALIHDSFTCHKFRRGQLVPFPTQRPSLDCHVGCVRPCCQNKSISTIKQHCPARCRPVQHQDWIYC
;
A
#
# COMPACT_ATOMS: atom_id res chain seq x y z
N GLU A 1 -25.48 -11.24 3.12
CA GLU A 1 -24.19 -10.50 3.22
C GLU A 1 -24.32 -9.05 3.72
N PHE A 2 -25.15 -8.18 3.12
CA PHE A 2 -25.22 -6.75 3.50
C PHE A 2 -25.59 -6.45 4.97
N ILE A 3 -26.40 -7.30 5.62
CA ILE A 3 -26.80 -7.11 7.03
C ILE A 3 -25.60 -7.27 7.98
N HIS A 4 -24.67 -8.18 7.69
CA HIS A 4 -23.48 -8.39 8.51
C HIS A 4 -22.50 -7.23 8.42
N ILE A 5 -22.31 -6.63 7.24
CA ILE A 5 -21.38 -5.52 7.06
C ILE A 5 -21.91 -4.26 7.78
N LYS A 6 -23.21 -3.95 7.67
CA LYS A 6 -23.82 -2.82 8.40
C LYS A 6 -23.79 -2.97 9.93
N ASN A 7 -23.68 -4.18 10.45
CA ASN A 7 -23.50 -4.39 11.88
C ASN A 7 -22.09 -4.02 12.35
N LEU A 8 -21.07 -4.09 11.47
CA LEU A 8 -19.71 -3.71 11.83
C LEU A 8 -19.60 -2.24 12.25
N THR A 9 -20.26 -1.32 11.54
CA THR A 9 -20.26 0.11 11.88
C THR A 9 -21.02 0.43 13.16
N LYS A 10 -21.94 -0.45 13.58
CA LYS A 10 -22.62 -0.34 14.89
C LYS A 10 -21.76 -0.86 16.03
N THR A 11 -20.95 -1.90 15.78
CA THR A 11 -20.10 -2.53 16.78
C THR A 11 -18.79 -1.79 16.99
N TYR A 12 -18.20 -1.26 15.92
CA TYR A 12 -16.88 -0.65 15.94
C TYR A 12 -16.96 0.81 15.51
N SER A 13 -16.68 1.72 16.44
CA SER A 13 -16.70 3.18 16.22
C SER A 13 -15.62 3.66 15.25
N ASN A 14 -14.61 2.84 15.00
CA ASN A 14 -13.50 3.10 14.09
C ASN A 14 -13.67 2.42 12.71
N ILE A 15 -14.85 1.87 12.41
CA ILE A 15 -15.17 1.32 11.09
C ILE A 15 -16.24 2.19 10.44
N ASP A 16 -15.97 2.59 9.21
CA ASP A 16 -16.93 3.27 8.35
C ASP A 16 -17.07 2.52 7.01
N LEU A 17 -18.22 2.69 6.37
CA LEU A 17 -18.55 2.08 5.08
C LEU A 17 -18.90 3.17 4.08
N CYS A 18 -18.04 3.34 3.08
CA CYS A 18 -18.29 4.26 1.98
C CYS A 18 -19.01 3.54 0.83
N ASP A 19 -20.25 3.93 0.56
CA ASP A 19 -20.96 3.48 -0.65
C ASP A 19 -20.48 4.26 -1.88
N VAL A 20 -19.75 3.58 -2.76
CA VAL A 20 -19.18 4.16 -3.99
C VAL A 20 -20.24 4.66 -4.98
N LYS A 21 -21.51 4.31 -4.80
CA LYS A 21 -22.62 4.85 -5.59
C LYS A 21 -23.15 6.18 -5.06
N ASN A 22 -22.85 6.50 -3.80
CA ASN A 22 -23.45 7.61 -3.06
C ASN A 22 -22.39 8.37 -2.26
N LEU A 23 -21.26 8.71 -2.90
CA LEU A 23 -20.19 9.46 -2.22
C LEU A 23 -20.55 10.95 -2.13
N PRO A 24 -20.37 11.58 -0.95
CA PRO A 24 -20.52 13.02 -0.83
C PRO A 24 -19.62 13.73 -1.86
N ILE A 25 -20.16 14.78 -2.51
CA ILE A 25 -19.48 15.63 -3.50
C ILE A 25 -19.27 14.97 -4.87
N ILE A 26 -18.78 13.73 -4.94
CA ILE A 26 -18.37 13.10 -6.22
C ILE A 26 -19.40 12.14 -6.83
N GLY A 27 -20.44 11.76 -6.07
CA GLY A 27 -21.57 10.96 -6.56
C GLY A 27 -21.21 9.49 -6.84
N ASP A 28 -21.86 8.90 -7.85
CA ASP A 28 -21.66 7.51 -8.24
C ASP A 28 -20.39 7.33 -9.08
N VAL A 29 -19.31 6.88 -8.44
CA VAL A 29 -18.04 6.59 -9.11
C VAL A 29 -18.02 5.22 -9.77
N SER A 30 -18.97 4.34 -9.46
CA SER A 30 -18.98 2.95 -9.95
C SER A 30 -19.23 2.84 -11.46
N THR A 31 -19.80 3.89 -12.07
CA THR A 31 -20.09 3.98 -13.50
C THR A 31 -18.87 4.22 -14.39
N TYR A 32 -17.77 4.74 -13.83
CA TYR A 32 -16.58 5.10 -14.61
C TYR A 32 -15.25 4.74 -13.93
N MET A 33 -15.22 4.61 -12.61
CA MET A 33 -14.01 4.31 -11.85
C MET A 33 -13.90 2.79 -11.62
N PRO A 34 -12.76 2.17 -11.97
CA PRO A 34 -12.55 0.76 -11.70
C PRO A 34 -12.49 0.46 -10.19
N GLY A 35 -13.05 -0.69 -9.79
CA GLY A 35 -13.20 -1.09 -8.38
C GLY A 35 -11.95 -0.96 -7.52
N LYS A 36 -10.79 -1.40 -8.04
CA LYS A 36 -9.51 -1.35 -7.31
C LYS A 36 -8.98 0.06 -7.06
N ILE A 37 -9.48 1.08 -7.78
CA ILE A 37 -9.09 2.48 -7.62
C ILE A 37 -9.94 3.17 -6.56
N TRP A 38 -11.14 2.67 -6.24
CA TRP A 38 -12.03 3.28 -5.24
C TRP A 38 -11.36 3.48 -3.88
N ARG A 39 -10.48 2.55 -3.49
CA ARG A 39 -9.69 2.63 -2.26
C ARG A 39 -8.70 3.81 -2.21
N PHE A 40 -8.49 4.51 -3.32
CA PHE A 40 -7.64 5.71 -3.37
C PHE A 40 -8.45 6.99 -3.13
N ILE A 41 -9.78 6.95 -3.18
CA ILE A 41 -10.66 8.11 -2.98
C ILE A 41 -10.43 8.82 -1.64
N PRO A 42 -10.13 8.14 -0.50
CA PRO A 42 -9.84 8.84 0.75
C PRO A 42 -8.66 9.83 0.68
N THR A 43 -7.82 9.77 -0.36
CA THR A 43 -6.79 10.81 -0.62
C THR A 43 -7.36 12.17 -0.98
N LEU A 44 -8.63 12.23 -1.37
CA LEU A 44 -9.38 13.45 -1.66
C LEU A 44 -10.13 14.01 -0.44
N ASP A 45 -10.19 13.27 0.66
CA ASP A 45 -10.88 13.69 1.86
C ASP A 45 -10.00 14.67 2.67
N PRO A 46 -10.42 15.93 2.86
CA PRO A 46 -9.63 16.92 3.58
C PRO A 46 -9.49 16.62 5.08
N PHE A 47 -10.34 15.76 5.65
CA PHE A 47 -10.32 15.38 7.07
C PHE A 47 -9.44 14.16 7.36
N VAL A 48 -8.97 13.46 6.32
CA VAL A 48 -8.11 12.29 6.50
C VAL A 48 -6.64 12.72 6.56
N ASP A 49 -5.96 12.41 7.67
CA ASP A 49 -4.54 12.71 7.86
C ASP A 49 -3.60 11.67 7.23
N TYR A 50 -4.02 10.41 7.18
CA TYR A 50 -3.26 9.31 6.60
C TYR A 50 -4.19 8.39 5.81
N VAL A 51 -3.80 8.06 4.58
CA VAL A 51 -4.49 7.04 3.77
C VAL A 51 -3.56 5.86 3.61
N SER A 52 -4.00 4.69 4.03
CA SER A 52 -3.30 3.42 3.85
C SER A 52 -4.16 2.50 3.00
N SER A 53 -3.63 2.05 1.87
CA SER A 53 -4.33 1.07 1.03
C SER A 53 -3.84 -0.32 1.39
N ARG A 54 -4.75 -1.23 1.78
CA ARG A 54 -4.48 -2.63 2.12
C ARG A 54 -5.47 -3.56 1.47
N ASP A 55 -5.00 -4.72 1.01
CA ASP A 55 -5.88 -5.79 0.55
C ASP A 55 -6.48 -6.50 1.78
N VAL A 56 -7.81 -6.67 1.79
CA VAL A 56 -8.53 -7.24 2.95
C VAL A 56 -8.20 -8.71 3.19
N ASP A 57 -7.72 -9.41 2.16
CA ASP A 57 -7.27 -10.80 2.22
C ASP A 57 -5.85 -10.95 2.78
N SER A 58 -5.15 -9.85 3.05
CA SER A 58 -3.83 -9.85 3.69
C SER A 58 -3.94 -9.66 5.22
N PRO A 59 -3.22 -10.45 6.04
CA PRO A 59 -3.17 -10.23 7.48
C PRO A 59 -2.27 -9.06 7.84
N LEU A 60 -2.62 -8.36 8.92
CA LEU A 60 -1.70 -7.42 9.57
C LEU A 60 -0.64 -8.22 10.31
N THR A 61 0.63 -7.91 10.07
CA THR A 61 1.77 -8.60 10.68
C THR A 61 2.58 -7.63 11.55
N THR A 62 3.27 -8.15 12.58
CA THR A 62 4.22 -7.34 13.37
C THR A 62 5.29 -6.70 12.49
N ARG A 63 5.73 -7.40 11.44
CA ARG A 63 6.66 -6.88 10.44
C ARG A 63 6.14 -5.62 9.75
N GLU A 64 4.87 -5.64 9.32
CA GLU A 64 4.22 -4.46 8.76
C GLU A 64 4.09 -3.33 9.80
N GLN A 65 3.65 -3.66 11.02
CA GLN A 65 3.48 -2.69 12.10
C GLN A 65 4.77 -1.91 12.37
N VAL A 66 5.92 -2.58 12.47
CA VAL A 66 7.21 -1.93 12.71
C VAL A 66 7.63 -1.05 11.51
N ALA A 67 7.41 -1.51 10.27
CA ALA A 67 7.69 -0.72 9.07
C ALA A 67 6.79 0.54 8.98
N VAL A 68 5.52 0.43 9.36
CA VAL A 68 4.59 1.57 9.44
C VAL A 68 5.03 2.54 10.54
N GLN A 69 5.45 2.05 11.71
CA GLN A 69 5.96 2.92 12.78
C GLN A 69 7.20 3.71 12.36
N GLN A 70 8.12 3.10 11.60
CA GLN A 70 9.24 3.81 11.00
C GLN A 70 8.78 4.87 10.00
N PHE A 71 7.76 4.58 9.18
CA PHE A 71 7.19 5.58 8.29
C PHE A 71 6.59 6.77 9.03
N LEU A 72 5.75 6.54 10.05
CA LEU A 72 5.08 7.60 10.79
C LEU A 72 6.09 8.58 11.42
N THR A 73 7.21 8.06 11.91
CA THR A 73 8.30 8.85 12.53
C THR A 73 9.30 9.43 11.54
N SER A 74 9.34 8.97 10.28
CA SER A 74 10.34 9.38 9.28
C SER A 74 10.20 10.80 8.72
N GLY A 75 9.07 11.48 8.96
CA GLY A 75 8.78 12.76 8.31
C GLY A 75 8.39 12.68 6.83
N LYS A 76 8.44 11.50 6.18
CA LYS A 76 8.10 11.35 4.76
C LYS A 76 6.61 11.48 4.48
N LEU A 77 6.28 11.84 3.23
CA LEU A 77 4.90 11.99 2.76
C LEU A 77 4.30 10.68 2.23
N PHE A 78 5.14 9.73 1.80
CA PHE A 78 4.71 8.46 1.23
C PHE A 78 5.49 7.29 1.80
N HIS A 79 4.80 6.17 1.98
CA HIS A 79 5.34 4.87 2.37
C HIS A 79 5.03 3.87 1.26
N VAL A 80 6.03 3.12 0.85
CA VAL A 80 5.89 2.00 -0.08
C VAL A 80 6.50 0.76 0.54
N ILE A 81 5.82 -0.38 0.40
CA ILE A 81 6.24 -1.67 0.96
C ILE A 81 6.35 -2.70 -0.16
N ARG A 82 7.53 -3.34 -0.30
CA ARG A 82 7.81 -4.39 -1.30
C ARG A 82 8.56 -5.54 -0.64
N ASP A 83 7.82 -6.53 -0.16
CA ASP A 83 8.35 -7.58 0.71
C ASP A 83 8.40 -8.98 0.06
N HIS A 84 8.25 -9.08 -1.26
CA HIS A 84 8.24 -10.37 -1.97
C HIS A 84 8.88 -10.21 -3.36
N PRO A 85 9.53 -11.25 -3.94
CA PRO A 85 10.13 -11.15 -5.29
C PRO A 85 9.14 -10.70 -6.37
N MET A 86 7.87 -11.08 -6.24
CA MET A 86 6.78 -10.70 -7.16
C MET A 86 6.25 -9.29 -6.95
N HIS A 87 6.72 -8.53 -5.96
CA HIS A 87 6.37 -7.11 -5.75
C HIS A 87 7.14 -6.22 -6.74
N GLY A 88 7.04 -6.57 -8.03
CA GLY A 88 7.85 -6.05 -9.12
C GLY A 88 7.39 -4.72 -9.71
N VAL A 89 6.45 -4.03 -9.06
CA VAL A 89 5.93 -2.71 -9.46
C VAL A 89 6.40 -1.64 -8.48
N PRO A 90 6.48 -0.36 -8.89
CA PRO A 90 7.00 0.69 -8.01
C PRO A 90 6.15 0.88 -6.76
N ILE A 91 4.82 0.79 -6.88
CA ILE A 91 3.85 0.85 -5.79
C ILE A 91 2.82 -0.26 -6.02
N LEU A 92 2.63 -1.16 -5.06
CA LEU A 92 1.53 -2.13 -5.11
C LEU A 92 0.23 -1.45 -4.71
N GLY A 93 -0.89 -1.90 -5.28
CA GLY A 93 -2.20 -1.31 -5.03
C GLY A 93 -2.60 -1.36 -3.56
N GLY A 94 -2.24 -2.44 -2.87
CA GLY A 94 -2.58 -2.70 -1.47
C GLY A 94 -1.42 -2.56 -0.48
N LEU A 95 -0.30 -1.91 -0.81
CA LEU A 95 0.86 -1.81 0.11
C LEU A 95 1.55 -0.45 0.07
N TRP A 96 0.78 0.61 0.34
CA TRP A 96 1.31 1.96 0.46
C TRP A 96 0.50 2.81 1.44
N THR A 97 1.13 3.88 1.91
CA THR A 97 0.51 4.87 2.80
C THR A 97 0.91 6.28 2.34
N THR A 98 0.03 7.26 2.49
CA THR A 98 0.36 8.68 2.34
C THR A 98 -0.02 9.46 3.59
N ALA A 99 0.76 10.49 3.91
CA ALA A 99 0.55 11.39 5.05
C ALA A 99 -0.09 12.70 4.57
N ASN A 100 -1.38 12.65 4.19
CA ASN A 100 -2.19 13.78 3.76
C ASN A 100 -2.03 15.00 4.68
N GLY A 101 -2.15 14.81 6.00
CA GLY A 101 -2.14 15.89 6.98
C GLY A 101 -0.86 16.72 6.98
N LYS A 102 0.27 16.12 6.54
CA LYS A 102 1.57 16.82 6.44
C LYS A 102 1.64 17.77 5.24
N ASN A 103 0.90 17.50 4.16
CA ASN A 103 0.84 18.39 3.00
C ASN A 103 -0.45 18.17 2.18
N ARG A 104 -1.59 18.61 2.74
CA ARG A 104 -2.91 18.38 2.13
C ARG A 104 -3.01 18.94 0.72
N VAL A 105 -2.46 20.14 0.47
CA VAL A 105 -2.49 20.80 -0.85
C VAL A 105 -1.79 19.96 -1.91
N PHE A 106 -0.58 19.45 -1.60
CA PHE A 106 0.17 18.63 -2.53
C PHE A 106 -0.54 17.29 -2.83
N ILE A 107 -1.03 16.60 -1.78
CA ILE A 107 -1.69 15.30 -1.96
C ILE A 107 -3.00 15.44 -2.73
N LEU A 108 -3.82 16.45 -2.40
CA LEU A 108 -5.04 16.74 -3.14
C LEU A 108 -4.74 17.04 -4.60
N LYS A 109 -3.72 17.85 -4.89
CA LYS A 109 -3.31 18.15 -6.28
C LYS A 109 -2.87 16.88 -7.02
N LEU A 110 -2.13 16.01 -6.36
CA LEU A 110 -1.61 14.75 -6.92
C LEU A 110 -2.74 13.77 -7.26
N PHE A 111 -3.70 13.58 -6.35
CA PHE A 111 -4.80 12.65 -6.54
C PHE A 111 -6.03 13.24 -7.23
N LYS A 112 -6.06 14.55 -7.54
CA LYS A 112 -7.14 15.22 -8.29
C LYS A 112 -7.46 14.53 -9.63
N VAL A 113 -6.50 13.80 -10.19
CA VAL A 113 -6.72 12.98 -11.40
C VAL A 113 -7.85 11.94 -11.23
N LEU A 114 -8.15 11.50 -10.01
CA LEU A 114 -9.30 10.63 -9.69
C LEU A 114 -10.64 11.27 -10.07
N LEU A 115 -10.72 12.61 -10.10
CA LEU A 115 -11.92 13.35 -10.49
C LEU A 115 -12.07 13.49 -12.01
N ASN A 116 -11.05 13.11 -12.79
CA ASN A 116 -11.11 13.15 -14.25
C ASN A 116 -11.64 11.82 -14.79
N GLN A 117 -12.95 11.76 -15.06
CA GLN A 117 -13.62 10.53 -15.50
C GLN A 117 -13.02 9.95 -16.78
N GLU A 118 -12.69 10.78 -17.76
CA GLU A 118 -12.10 10.33 -19.03
C GLU A 118 -10.75 9.64 -18.82
N LYS A 119 -9.87 10.25 -18.02
CA LYS A 119 -8.57 9.66 -17.68
C LYS A 119 -8.73 8.36 -16.91
N ILE A 120 -9.68 8.32 -15.98
CA ILE A 120 -9.91 7.14 -15.13
C ILE A 120 -10.53 5.97 -15.92
N ARG A 121 -11.43 6.24 -16.86
CA ARG A 121 -11.99 5.21 -17.77
C ARG A 121 -10.92 4.48 -18.58
N ASN A 122 -9.79 5.14 -18.86
CA ASN A 122 -8.67 4.54 -19.58
C ASN A 122 -7.82 3.57 -18.73
N TYR A 123 -8.09 3.43 -17.43
CA TYR A 123 -7.47 2.41 -16.60
C TYR A 123 -8.41 1.21 -16.47
N PRO A 124 -8.03 0.01 -16.97
CA PRO A 124 -8.87 -1.16 -16.78
C PRO A 124 -8.89 -1.63 -15.31
N LYS A 125 -9.85 -2.50 -14.96
CA LYS A 125 -10.09 -3.00 -13.59
C LYS A 125 -8.87 -3.64 -12.90
N THR A 126 -7.87 -4.08 -13.68
CA THR A 126 -6.65 -4.75 -13.22
C THR A 126 -5.46 -3.81 -13.01
N HIS A 127 -5.61 -2.51 -13.26
CA HIS A 127 -4.49 -1.57 -13.46
C HIS A 127 -4.36 -0.47 -12.42
N ASP A 128 -4.86 -0.67 -11.19
CA ASP A 128 -4.59 0.23 -10.07
C ASP A 128 -3.09 0.44 -9.82
N GLN A 129 -2.27 -0.61 -9.98
CA GLN A 129 -0.82 -0.49 -9.94
C GLN A 129 -0.26 0.32 -11.11
N THR A 130 -0.85 0.22 -12.31
CA THR A 130 -0.45 1.02 -13.47
C THR A 130 -0.86 2.49 -13.30
N PHE A 131 -2.00 2.76 -12.67
CA PHE A 131 -2.40 4.11 -12.25
C PHE A 131 -1.35 4.69 -11.31
N LEU A 132 -0.98 3.96 -10.25
CA LEU A 132 0.04 4.39 -9.31
C LEU A 132 1.40 4.59 -9.99
N GLU A 133 1.82 3.66 -10.83
CA GLU A 133 3.10 3.74 -11.56
C GLU A 133 3.16 4.92 -12.54
N LYS A 134 2.11 5.17 -13.32
CA LYS A 134 2.14 6.18 -14.37
C LYS A 134 1.81 7.58 -13.86
N LEU A 135 0.92 7.70 -12.87
CA LEU A 135 0.38 9.00 -12.44
C LEU A 135 0.84 9.46 -11.07
N ILE A 136 1.29 8.56 -10.19
CA ILE A 136 1.62 8.90 -8.80
C ILE A 136 3.13 8.79 -8.55
N TRP A 137 3.73 7.64 -8.89
CA TRP A 137 5.14 7.35 -8.68
C TRP A 137 6.11 8.42 -9.20
N PRO A 138 5.93 9.01 -10.40
CA PRO A 138 6.85 10.04 -10.91
C PRO A 138 6.96 11.27 -10.00
N HIS A 139 5.91 11.59 -9.24
CA HIS A 139 5.83 12.78 -8.39
C HIS A 139 6.29 12.53 -6.95
N ILE A 140 6.22 11.27 -6.47
CA ILE A 140 6.45 10.95 -5.06
C ILE A 140 7.75 10.20 -4.82
N SER A 141 8.34 9.60 -5.87
CA SER A 141 9.46 8.66 -5.72
C SER A 141 10.63 9.24 -4.92
N SER A 142 11.01 10.49 -5.13
CA SER A 142 12.11 11.16 -4.38
C SER A 142 11.80 11.45 -2.91
N PHE A 143 10.53 11.40 -2.50
CA PHE A 143 10.07 11.80 -1.16
C PHE A 143 9.47 10.64 -0.35
N ALA A 144 9.52 9.43 -0.89
CA ALA A 144 8.97 8.23 -0.25
C ALA A 144 9.99 7.55 0.68
N LEU A 145 9.51 7.02 1.81
CA LEU A 145 10.18 5.96 2.55
C LEU A 145 9.76 4.62 1.94
N ILE A 146 10.74 3.78 1.60
CA ILE A 146 10.46 2.56 0.86
C ILE A 146 11.11 1.38 1.55
N HIS A 147 10.29 0.49 2.12
CA HIS A 147 10.75 -0.77 2.67
C HIS A 147 10.76 -1.82 1.56
N ASP A 148 11.94 -2.40 1.29
CA ASP A 148 12.10 -3.31 0.16
C ASP A 148 13.08 -4.45 0.43
N SER A 149 12.57 -5.68 0.35
CA SER A 149 13.34 -6.91 0.60
C SER A 149 14.05 -7.45 -0.66
N PHE A 150 13.56 -7.15 -1.87
CA PHE A 150 13.99 -7.84 -3.10
C PHE A 150 14.30 -6.89 -4.29
N THR A 151 13.50 -5.85 -4.49
CA THR A 151 13.47 -5.00 -5.69
C THR A 151 14.13 -3.63 -5.55
N CYS A 152 14.78 -3.38 -4.43
CA CYS A 152 15.75 -2.31 -4.10
C CYS A 152 16.78 -1.92 -5.19
N HIS A 153 17.00 -2.72 -6.24
CA HIS A 153 17.88 -2.34 -7.40
C HIS A 153 17.07 -1.70 -8.48
N LYS A 154 15.84 -2.16 -8.64
CA LYS A 154 14.94 -1.76 -9.70
C LYS A 154 14.43 -0.34 -9.46
N PHE A 155 14.08 -0.01 -8.22
CA PHE A 155 13.44 1.25 -7.87
C PHE A 155 14.34 2.14 -7.00
N ARG A 156 15.34 2.80 -7.60
CA ARG A 156 16.41 3.50 -6.87
C ARG A 156 16.09 4.94 -6.41
N ARG A 157 14.87 5.41 -6.64
CA ARG A 157 14.43 6.75 -6.21
C ARG A 157 13.75 6.67 -4.85
N GLY A 158 14.02 7.68 -4.01
CA GLY A 158 13.48 7.77 -2.65
C GLY A 158 14.44 7.29 -1.59
N GLN A 159 13.95 7.24 -0.35
CA GLN A 159 14.70 6.67 0.76
C GLN A 159 14.38 5.18 0.86
N LEU A 160 15.22 4.37 0.22
CA LEU A 160 15.15 2.93 0.32
C LEU A 160 15.74 2.47 1.64
N VAL A 161 14.99 1.65 2.36
CA VAL A 161 15.42 1.01 3.60
C VAL A 161 15.11 -0.48 3.55
N PRO A 162 15.97 -1.32 4.15
CA PRO A 162 15.62 -2.71 4.39
C PRO A 162 14.49 -2.79 5.42
N PHE A 163 13.84 -3.94 5.52
CA PHE A 163 12.86 -4.13 6.59
C PHE A 163 13.52 -4.16 7.97
N PRO A 164 12.83 -3.62 9.00
CA PRO A 164 13.38 -3.47 10.34
C PRO A 164 13.36 -4.76 11.18
N THR A 165 12.78 -5.84 10.66
CA THR A 165 12.69 -7.14 11.35
C THR A 165 13.13 -8.26 10.43
N GLN A 166 13.48 -9.41 11.00
CA GLN A 166 13.60 -10.65 10.24
C GLN A 166 12.21 -11.15 9.85
N ARG A 167 12.11 -11.82 8.71
CA ARG A 167 10.88 -12.49 8.30
C ARG A 167 10.57 -13.66 9.26
N PRO A 168 9.35 -13.76 9.83
CA PRO A 168 9.03 -14.82 10.79
C PRO A 168 9.07 -16.24 10.19
N SER A 169 8.55 -16.39 8.98
CA SER A 169 8.56 -17.63 8.19
C SER A 169 8.63 -17.28 6.71
N LEU A 170 9.09 -18.20 5.87
CA LEU A 170 9.35 -17.91 4.46
C LEU A 170 8.11 -17.38 3.70
N ASP A 171 6.90 -17.83 4.05
CA ASP A 171 5.64 -17.38 3.47
C ASP A 171 5.09 -16.07 4.08
N CYS A 172 5.66 -15.60 5.20
CA CYS A 172 5.19 -14.43 5.95
C CYS A 172 5.78 -13.10 5.44
N HIS A 173 5.40 -12.69 4.23
CA HIS A 173 5.65 -11.32 3.74
C HIS A 173 4.48 -10.39 4.06
N VAL A 174 4.76 -9.10 4.15
CA VAL A 174 3.72 -8.07 4.12
C VAL A 174 2.98 -8.12 2.78
N GLY A 175 1.65 -8.27 2.83
CA GLY A 175 0.77 -8.43 1.65
C GLY A 175 0.55 -9.87 1.19
N CYS A 176 0.91 -10.87 2.01
CA CYS A 176 0.58 -12.26 1.72
C CYS A 176 -0.92 -12.53 1.85
N VAL A 177 -1.47 -13.37 0.98
CA VAL A 177 -2.89 -13.76 1.02
C VAL A 177 -3.13 -14.79 2.13
N ARG A 178 -4.18 -14.61 2.95
CA ARG A 178 -4.56 -15.58 3.99
C ARG A 178 -4.94 -16.94 3.36
N PRO A 179 -4.57 -18.07 3.99
CA PRO A 179 -3.72 -18.17 5.17
C PRO A 179 -2.22 -18.11 4.83
N CYS A 180 -1.51 -17.19 5.46
CA CYS A 180 -0.04 -17.06 5.41
C CYS A 180 0.53 -16.86 6.81
N CYS A 181 1.86 -16.83 6.93
CA CYS A 181 2.57 -16.86 8.21
C CYS A 181 2.26 -18.12 9.01
N GLN A 182 2.03 -19.23 8.30
CA GLN A 182 1.90 -20.55 8.90
C GLN A 182 3.25 -21.24 8.80
N ASN A 183 3.61 -22.06 9.79
CA ASN A 183 4.79 -22.91 9.72
C ASN A 183 4.58 -24.01 8.67
N LYS A 184 4.67 -23.65 7.38
CA LYS A 184 4.60 -24.56 6.25
C LYS A 184 5.98 -25.09 5.95
N SER A 185 6.06 -26.39 5.67
CA SER A 185 7.29 -27.09 5.26
C SER A 185 7.77 -26.71 3.86
N ILE A 186 6.92 -26.09 3.03
CA ILE A 186 7.25 -25.69 1.65
C ILE A 186 6.99 -24.19 1.46
N SER A 187 8.06 -23.46 1.14
CA SER A 187 8.03 -22.04 0.82
C SER A 187 7.76 -21.78 -0.65
N THR A 188 6.94 -20.75 -0.93
CA THR A 188 6.81 -20.16 -2.27
C THR A 188 7.98 -19.23 -2.62
N ILE A 189 8.68 -18.69 -1.61
CA ILE A 189 9.89 -17.88 -1.78
C ILE A 189 11.11 -18.79 -1.76
N LYS A 190 11.68 -19.02 -2.94
CA LYS A 190 12.93 -19.79 -3.12
C LYS A 190 14.17 -18.90 -3.24
N GLN A 191 13.98 -17.59 -3.40
CA GLN A 191 15.05 -16.63 -3.63
C GLN A 191 15.47 -15.98 -2.31
N HIS A 192 16.77 -15.87 -2.07
CA HIS A 192 17.32 -15.06 -0.98
C HIS A 192 17.18 -13.56 -1.28
N CYS A 193 16.92 -12.76 -0.25
CA CYS A 193 17.06 -11.31 -0.32
C CYS A 193 18.44 -10.92 -0.86
N PRO A 194 18.55 -9.99 -1.82
CA PRO A 194 19.86 -9.49 -2.23
C PRO A 194 20.56 -8.79 -1.04
N ALA A 195 21.87 -9.01 -0.87
CA ALA A 195 22.63 -8.52 0.29
C ALA A 195 22.43 -7.01 0.57
N ARG A 196 22.44 -6.20 -0.48
CA ARG A 196 22.21 -4.74 -0.41
C ARG A 196 20.81 -4.30 0.04
N CYS A 197 19.89 -5.24 0.22
CA CYS A 197 18.50 -5.01 0.62
C CYS A 197 18.22 -5.57 2.01
N ARG A 198 19.26 -6.15 2.63
CA ARG A 198 19.27 -6.57 4.03
C ARG A 198 19.80 -5.44 4.89
N PRO A 199 19.42 -5.37 6.18
CA PRO A 199 20.03 -4.43 7.12
C PRO A 199 21.54 -4.60 7.19
N VAL A 200 22.27 -3.49 7.30
CA VAL A 200 23.75 -3.50 7.42
C VAL A 200 24.19 -4.36 8.62
N GLN A 201 23.44 -4.29 9.72
CA GLN A 201 23.70 -5.04 10.95
C GLN A 201 23.20 -6.50 10.90
N HIS A 202 22.44 -6.87 9.87
CA HIS A 202 21.80 -8.18 9.75
C HIS A 202 21.91 -8.76 8.33
N GLN A 203 23.14 -8.88 7.85
CA GLN A 203 23.41 -9.48 6.53
C GLN A 203 23.10 -10.99 6.50
N ASP A 204 23.01 -11.63 7.67
CA ASP A 204 22.60 -13.01 7.90
C ASP A 204 21.10 -13.25 7.65
N TRP A 205 20.27 -12.20 7.59
CA TRP A 205 18.86 -12.30 7.22
C TRP A 205 18.70 -12.53 5.71
N ILE A 206 19.08 -13.73 5.25
CA ILE A 206 18.98 -14.15 3.85
C ILE A 206 17.54 -14.24 3.37
N TYR A 207 16.59 -14.41 4.30
CA TYR A 207 15.16 -14.20 4.12
C TYR A 207 14.73 -13.01 4.97
N CYS A 208 15.03 -11.83 4.44
CA CYS A 208 14.25 -10.65 4.72
C CYS A 208 12.91 -10.77 3.94
#